data_AF-A0A4R6CQS1-F1
#
_entry.id   AF-A0A4R6CQS1-F1
#
_cell.length_a   1.000
_cell.length_b   1.000
_cell.length_c   1.000
_cell.angle_alpha   90.00
_cell.angle_beta   90.00
_cell.angle_gamma   90.00
#
_symmetry.space_group_name_H-M   'P 1'
#
loop_
_entity.id
_entity.type
_entity.pdbx_description
1 polymer ?
#
loop_
_entity_poly.entity_id
_entity_poly.type
_entity_poly.pdbx_seq_one_letter_code
_entity_poly.pdbx_strand_id
1 'polypeptide(L)'
;KIPDYRASTCQRLLQKEIDRHPAWFKSITFDNGSEFADMTKIKGCQIYFAHPYSPWERGTNENCNGLLRQFFPKGKSMKDKSKAYVQQATDAINHKYRRILQYHTAEELFKQYISS
;
A
#
# COMPACT_ATOMS: atom_id res chain seq x y z
N LYS A 1 -7.00 -12.30 0.43
CA LYS A 1 -5.68 -12.90 0.09
C LYS A 1 -5.56 -12.84 -1.42
N ILE A 2 -4.40 -12.40 -1.91
CA ILE A 2 -4.11 -12.40 -3.34
C ILE A 2 -3.91 -13.87 -3.76
N PRO A 3 -4.63 -14.38 -4.77
CA PRO A 3 -4.60 -15.80 -5.11
C PRO A 3 -3.30 -16.21 -5.82
N ASP A 4 -2.73 -15.33 -6.64
CA ASP A 4 -1.43 -15.49 -7.29
C ASP A 4 -0.79 -14.12 -7.56
N TYR A 5 0.51 -14.10 -7.85
CA TYR A 5 1.28 -12.87 -8.09
C TYR A 5 1.31 -12.46 -9.58
N ARG A 6 0.34 -12.92 -10.39
CA ARG A 6 0.30 -12.53 -11.81
C ARG A 6 -0.12 -11.07 -11.94
N ALA A 7 0.48 -10.38 -12.91
CA ALA A 7 0.20 -8.97 -13.18
C ALA A 7 -1.31 -8.69 -13.35
N SER A 8 -2.02 -9.55 -14.08
CA SER A 8 -3.46 -9.43 -14.31
C SER A 8 -4.29 -9.61 -13.03
N THR A 9 -3.88 -10.51 -12.13
CA THR A 9 -4.53 -10.68 -10.82
C THR A 9 -4.33 -9.44 -9.96
N CYS A 10 -3.10 -8.95 -9.85
CA CYS A 10 -2.78 -7.74 -9.10
C CYS A 10 -3.55 -6.53 -9.63
N GLN A 11 -3.53 -6.32 -10.96
CA GLN A 11 -4.22 -5.21 -11.63
C GLN A 11 -5.72 -5.24 -11.33
N ARG A 12 -6.37 -6.39 -11.49
CA ARG A 12 -7.81 -6.54 -11.25
C ARG A 12 -8.18 -6.29 -9.79
N LEU A 13 -7.37 -6.79 -8.85
CA LEU A 13 -7.62 -6.57 -7.42
C LEU A 13 -7.46 -5.09 -7.06
N LEU A 14 -6.44 -4.42 -7.60
CA LEU A 14 -6.23 -3.00 -7.35
C LEU A 14 -7.33 -2.13 -8.00
N GLN A 15 -7.73 -2.42 -9.24
CA GLN A 15 -8.87 -1.73 -9.87
C GLN A 15 -10.11 -1.83 -8.98
N LYS A 16 -10.40 -3.01 -8.42
CA LYS A 16 -11.53 -3.21 -7.51
C LYS A 16 -11.42 -2.38 -6.21
N GLU A 17 -10.22 -2.09 -5.72
CA GLU A 17 -10.04 -1.20 -4.56
C GLU A 17 -10.24 0.27 -4.95
N ILE A 18 -9.73 0.69 -6.12
CA ILE A 18 -9.92 2.04 -6.64
C ILE A 18 -11.41 2.32 -6.89
N ASP A 19 -12.13 1.37 -7.51
CA ASP A 19 -13.56 1.50 -7.78
C ASP A 19 -14.40 1.59 -6.50
N ARG A 20 -13.94 0.95 -5.41
CA ARG A 20 -14.57 1.06 -4.08
C ARG A 20 -14.33 2.42 -3.41
N HIS A 21 -13.25 3.10 -3.79
CA HIS A 21 -12.79 4.32 -3.15
C HIS A 21 -12.31 5.35 -4.18
N PRO A 22 -13.19 5.84 -5.08
CA PRO A 22 -12.78 6.63 -6.24
C PRO A 22 -12.11 7.97 -5.88
N ALA A 23 -12.38 8.50 -4.69
CA ALA A 23 -11.78 9.76 -4.21
C ALA A 23 -10.42 9.59 -3.51
N TRP A 24 -10.00 8.36 -3.18
CA TRP A 24 -8.80 8.14 -2.34
C TRP A 24 -7.50 8.22 -3.14
N PHE A 25 -7.55 7.87 -4.44
CA PHE A 25 -6.34 7.70 -5.26
C PHE A 25 -6.26 8.76 -6.34
N LYS A 26 -5.41 9.79 -6.15
CA LYS A 26 -5.08 10.75 -7.21
C LYS A 26 -4.07 10.16 -8.19
N SER A 27 -3.05 9.49 -7.66
CA SER A 27 -2.05 8.76 -8.42
C SER A 27 -1.47 7.61 -7.61
N ILE A 28 -0.85 6.64 -8.28
CA ILE A 28 -0.15 5.51 -7.67
C ILE A 28 1.19 5.31 -8.39
N THR A 29 2.26 5.18 -7.61
CA THR A 29 3.62 4.95 -8.13
C THR A 29 4.10 3.54 -7.77
N PHE A 30 4.50 2.76 -8.78
CA PHE A 30 5.02 1.40 -8.63
C PHE A 30 6.55 1.34 -8.84
N ASP A 31 7.16 0.22 -8.44
CA ASP A 31 8.43 -0.19 -9.05
C ASP A 31 8.18 -1.04 -10.30
N ASN A 32 9.28 -1.43 -10.94
CA ASN A 32 9.25 -2.23 -12.16
C ASN A 32 9.14 -3.74 -11.86
N GLY A 33 8.47 -4.13 -10.77
CA GLY A 33 8.15 -5.52 -10.47
C GLY A 33 7.26 -6.14 -11.54
N SER A 34 7.49 -7.42 -11.87
CA SER A 34 6.74 -8.14 -12.91
C SER A 34 5.24 -8.24 -12.61
N GLU A 35 4.87 -8.26 -11.33
CA GLU A 35 3.49 -8.24 -10.83
C GLU A 35 2.77 -6.91 -11.10
N PHE A 36 3.49 -5.86 -11.51
CA PHE A 36 2.96 -4.54 -11.82
C PHE A 36 2.93 -4.24 -13.33
N ALA A 37 3.32 -5.20 -14.18
CA ALA A 37 3.40 -5.00 -15.63
C ALA A 37 2.07 -4.55 -16.28
N ASP A 38 0.93 -4.91 -15.68
CA ASP A 38 -0.40 -4.57 -16.18
C ASP A 38 -0.99 -3.29 -15.56
N MET A 39 -0.29 -2.59 -14.65
CA MET A 39 -0.87 -1.46 -13.90
C MET A 39 -1.23 -0.26 -14.78
N THR A 40 -0.64 -0.13 -15.96
CA THR A 40 -1.01 0.90 -16.95
C THR A 40 -2.45 0.76 -17.47
N LYS A 41 -3.09 -0.41 -17.26
CA LYS A 41 -4.50 -0.66 -17.63
C LYS A 41 -5.50 -0.13 -16.60
N ILE A 42 -5.04 0.33 -15.44
CA ILE A 42 -5.89 0.87 -14.38
C ILE A 42 -6.55 2.18 -14.84
N LYS A 43 -7.80 2.36 -14.42
CA LYS A 43 -8.59 3.58 -14.63
C LYS A 43 -8.96 4.21 -13.29
N GLY A 44 -9.20 5.52 -13.31
CA GLY A 44 -9.66 6.28 -12.13
C GLY A 44 -8.55 6.98 -11.35
N CYS A 45 -7.28 6.72 -11.65
CA CYS A 45 -6.14 7.46 -11.09
C CYS A 45 -4.95 7.46 -12.08
N GLN A 46 -3.99 8.35 -11.86
CA GLN A 46 -2.76 8.40 -12.66
C GLN A 46 -1.76 7.33 -12.18
N ILE A 47 -1.12 6.63 -13.11
CA ILE A 47 -0.17 5.56 -12.80
C ILE A 47 1.24 6.00 -13.20
N TYR A 48 2.17 5.86 -12.26
CA TYR A 48 3.58 6.18 -12.44
C TYR A 48 4.46 4.97 -12.09
N PHE A 49 5.66 4.94 -12.66
CA PHE A 49 6.69 3.96 -12.32
C PHE A 49 7.97 4.69 -11.92
N ALA A 50 8.62 4.21 -10.86
CA ALA A 50 9.94 4.69 -10.48
C ALA A 50 10.97 4.33 -11.55
N HIS A 51 11.99 5.18 -11.71
CA HIS A 51 13.08 4.93 -12.63
C HIS A 51 13.84 3.65 -12.25
N PRO A 52 14.37 2.91 -13.25
CA PRO A 52 15.20 1.74 -12.98
C PRO A 52 16.38 2.09 -12.08
N TYR A 53 16.65 1.23 -11.09
CA TYR A 53 17.73 1.41 -10.11
C TYR A 53 17.65 2.69 -9.26
N SER A 54 16.45 3.27 -9.11
CA SER A 54 16.22 4.48 -8.31
C SER A 54 15.35 4.23 -7.06
N PRO A 55 15.81 3.42 -6.08
CA PRO A 55 15.02 3.11 -4.89
C PRO A 55 14.68 4.34 -4.02
N TRP A 56 15.46 5.42 -4.11
CA TRP A 56 15.23 6.66 -3.36
C TRP A 56 13.92 7.37 -3.73
N GLU A 57 13.40 7.16 -4.95
CA GLU A 57 12.11 7.71 -5.39
C GLU A 57 10.91 7.12 -4.61
N ARG A 58 11.17 6.07 -3.83
CA ARG A 58 10.16 5.39 -3.01
C ARG A 58 10.62 5.23 -1.55
N GLY A 59 11.39 6.19 -1.03
CA GLY A 59 11.90 6.13 0.35
C GLY A 59 10.80 5.88 1.41
N THR A 60 9.60 6.41 1.19
CA THR A 60 8.43 6.17 2.06
C THR A 60 7.99 4.71 2.08
N ASN A 61 8.10 3.98 0.96
CA ASN A 61 7.73 2.57 0.90
C ASN A 61 8.63 1.74 1.82
N GLU A 62 9.94 2.01 1.85
CA GLU A 62 10.86 1.28 2.73
C GLU A 62 10.58 1.54 4.21
N ASN A 63 10.25 2.78 4.57
CA ASN A 63 9.84 3.12 5.93
C ASN A 63 8.55 2.37 6.33
N CYS A 64 7.53 2.36 5.47
CA CYS A 64 6.28 1.63 5.70
C CYS A 64 6.49 0.11 5.78
N ASN A 65 7.34 -0.45 4.92
CA ASN A 65 7.73 -1.85 4.97
C ASN A 65 8.45 -2.19 6.28
N GLY A 66 9.26 -1.29 6.81
CA GLY A 66 9.88 -1.42 8.14
C GLY A 66 8.86 -1.57 9.28
N LEU A 67 7.77 -0.79 9.25
CA LEU A 67 6.69 -0.90 10.23
C LEU A 67 5.95 -2.24 10.12
N LEU A 68 5.64 -2.67 8.90
CA LEU A 68 5.00 -3.97 8.65
C LEU A 68 5.86 -5.14 9.14
N ARG A 69 7.20 -5.04 9.03
CA ARG A 69 8.14 -6.09 9.47
C ARG A 69 8.12 -6.35 10.99
N GLN A 70 7.58 -5.44 11.80
CA GLN A 70 7.34 -5.67 13.23
C GLN A 70 6.27 -6.74 13.47
N PHE A 71 5.32 -6.89 12.55
CA PHE A 71 4.24 -7.88 12.60
C PHE A 71 4.48 -9.07 11.65
N PHE A 72 5.21 -8.82 10.56
CA PHE A 72 5.49 -9.79 9.50
C PHE A 72 7.01 -9.93 9.28
N PRO A 73 7.71 -10.67 10.16
CA PRO A 73 9.15 -10.84 10.05
C PRO A 73 9.56 -11.45 8.71
N LYS A 74 10.69 -10.98 8.16
CA LYS A 74 11.25 -11.49 6.90
C LYS A 74 11.54 -12.99 7.01
N GLY A 75 11.31 -13.73 5.92
CA GLY A 75 11.56 -15.17 5.86
C GLY A 75 10.49 -16.03 6.55
N LYS A 76 9.49 -15.43 7.21
CA LYS A 76 8.34 -16.17 7.73
C LYS A 76 7.21 -16.20 6.71
N SER A 77 6.56 -17.35 6.59
CA SER A 77 5.40 -17.53 5.73
C SER A 77 4.24 -16.64 6.15
N MET A 78 3.60 -16.00 5.18
CA MET A 78 2.37 -15.24 5.36
C MET A 78 1.11 -16.11 5.25
N LYS A 79 1.26 -17.41 4.91
CA LYS A 79 0.11 -18.30 4.61
C LYS A 79 -0.84 -18.43 5.80
N ASP A 80 -0.31 -18.55 7.02
CA ASP A 80 -1.09 -18.80 8.23
C ASP A 80 -1.57 -17.52 8.91
N LYS A 81 -1.24 -16.35 8.35
CA LYS A 81 -1.74 -15.07 8.87
C LYS A 81 -3.22 -14.92 8.54
N SER A 82 -4.03 -14.78 9.58
CA SER A 82 -5.47 -14.55 9.47
C SER A 82 -5.73 -13.11 9.01
N LYS A 83 -6.92 -12.87 8.42
CA LYS A 83 -7.35 -11.49 8.09
C LYS A 83 -7.39 -10.61 9.35
N ALA A 84 -7.84 -11.17 10.48
CA ALA A 84 -7.88 -10.45 11.76
C ALA A 84 -6.49 -10.01 12.23
N TYR A 85 -5.46 -10.86 12.07
CA TYR A 85 -4.09 -10.47 12.41
C TYR A 85 -3.55 -9.37 11.49
N VAL A 86 -3.87 -9.44 10.19
CA VAL A 86 -3.51 -8.36 9.26
C VAL A 86 -4.19 -7.05 9.64
N GLN A 87 -5.47 -7.10 9.99
CA GLN A 87 -6.22 -5.92 10.45
C GLN A 87 -5.60 -5.34 11.74
N GLN A 88 -5.29 -6.18 12.73
CA GLN A 88 -4.65 -5.74 13.96
C GLN A 88 -3.31 -5.05 13.69
N ALA A 89 -2.49 -5.60 12.79
CA ALA A 89 -1.22 -4.99 12.40
C ALA A 89 -1.41 -3.64 11.70
N THR A 90 -2.37 -3.55 10.77
CA THR A 90 -2.66 -2.28 10.07
C THR A 90 -3.22 -1.23 11.01
N ASP A 91 -4.08 -1.61 11.95
CA ASP A 91 -4.66 -0.71 12.95
C ASP A 91 -3.57 -0.18 13.88
N ALA A 92 -2.68 -1.05 14.37
CA ALA A 92 -1.57 -0.63 15.20
C ALA A 92 -0.64 0.35 14.49
N ILE A 93 -0.43 0.18 13.18
CA ILE A 93 0.40 1.09 12.36
C ILE A 93 -0.32 2.42 12.11
N ASN A 94 -1.61 2.38 11.79
CA ASN A 94 -2.39 3.55 11.39
C ASN A 94 -2.77 4.44 12.58
N HIS A 95 -3.04 3.86 13.75
CA HIS A 95 -3.35 4.57 15.00
C HIS A 95 -2.10 4.99 15.80
N LYS A 96 -0.89 4.66 15.32
CA LYS A 96 0.33 5.11 15.98
C LYS A 96 0.52 6.61 15.78
N TYR A 97 0.59 7.37 16.88
CA TYR A 97 1.01 8.76 16.85
C TYR A 97 2.46 8.88 16.33
N ARG A 98 2.68 9.75 15.35
CA ARG A 98 4.01 9.91 14.73
C ARG A 98 4.49 11.35 14.88
N ARG A 99 5.71 11.53 15.38
CA ARG A 99 6.33 12.87 15.51
C ARG A 99 6.36 13.64 14.19
N ILE A 100 6.60 12.96 13.06
CA ILE A 100 6.59 13.57 11.71
C ILE A 100 5.21 14.12 11.31
N LEU A 101 4.14 13.58 11.90
CA LEU A 101 2.76 14.02 11.69
C LEU A 101 2.31 14.97 12.81
N GLN A 102 3.24 15.69 13.44
CA GLN A 102 2.95 16.56 14.60
C GLN A 102 2.21 15.83 15.74
N TYR A 103 2.56 14.55 15.94
CA TYR A 103 1.90 13.67 16.90
C TYR A 103 0.42 13.37 16.62
N HIS A 104 -0.04 13.51 15.38
CA HIS A 104 -1.28 12.88 14.91
C HIS A 104 -1.04 11.45 14.42
N THR A 105 -2.13 10.69 14.29
CA THR A 105 -2.13 9.37 13.65
C THR A 105 -2.27 9.50 12.14
N ALA A 106 -1.85 8.47 11.39
CA ALA A 106 -2.05 8.46 9.94
C ALA A 106 -3.53 8.36 9.58
N GLU A 107 -4.31 7.66 10.40
CA GLU A 107 -5.75 7.50 10.16
C GLU A 107 -6.50 8.83 10.31
N GLU A 108 -6.26 9.60 11.37
CA GLU A 108 -6.90 10.90 11.59
C GLU A 108 -6.67 11.85 10.42
N LEU A 109 -5.40 12.03 10.02
CA LEU A 109 -5.04 12.94 8.94
C LEU A 109 -5.61 12.46 7.59
N PHE A 110 -5.64 11.15 7.36
CA PHE A 110 -6.25 10.61 6.14
C PHE A 110 -7.76 10.84 6.11
N LYS A 111 -8.46 10.60 7.22
CA LYS A 111 -9.91 10.87 7.35
C LYS A 111 -10.21 12.35 7.11
N GLN A 112 -9.40 13.26 7.65
CA GLN A 112 -9.54 14.69 7.40
C GLN A 112 -9.35 15.04 5.92
N TYR A 113 -8.32 14.48 5.28
CA TYR A 113 -8.01 14.73 3.87
C TYR A 113 -9.08 14.23 2.89
N ILE A 114 -9.74 13.10 3.18
CA ILE A 114 -10.82 12.59 2.31
C ILE A 114 -12.17 13.24 2.59
N SER A 115 -12.29 13.96 3.71
CA SER A 115 -13.51 14.70 4.09
C SER A 115 -13.48 16.16 3.62
N SER A 116 -12.32 16.64 3.15
CA SER A 116 -12.12 17.97 2.56
C SER A 116 -12.34 17.96 1.05
#